data_AF-A0A836THV8-F1
#
_entry.id   AF-A0A836THV8-F1
#
_cell.length_a   1.000
_cell.length_b   1.000
_cell.length_c   1.000
_cell.angle_alpha   90.00
_cell.angle_beta   90.00
_cell.angle_gamma   90.00
#
_symmetry.space_group_name_H-M   'P 1'
#
loop_
_entity.id
_entity.type
_entity.pdbx_description
1 polymer ?
#
loop_
_entity_poly.entity_id
_entity_poly.type
_entity_poly.pdbx_seq_one_letter_code
_entity_poly.pdbx_strand_id
1 'polypeptide(L)'
;YFADAQLIATDFSEADLRWADFSWAVLNEARFNEANLLEADFTEATLVAADFTLANVTGANFEHADLIDVRLNGVDLSQVLNLTPEQVESAEIDRATQFPPYLEVTWEGPDNFKVNKVIEKKTKRKKVKK
;
A
#
# COMPACT_ATOMS: atom_id res chain seq x y z
N TYR A 1 16.64 2.74 9.83
CA TYR A 1 17.42 2.51 8.60
C TYR A 1 17.64 1.02 8.50
N PHE A 2 16.92 0.41 7.56
CA PHE A 2 16.83 -1.02 7.28
C PHE A 2 16.95 -1.29 5.76
N ALA A 3 17.43 -0.30 5.00
CA ALA A 3 17.63 -0.46 3.56
C ALA A 3 18.53 -1.66 3.27
N ASP A 4 18.22 -2.40 2.20
CA ASP A 4 18.89 -3.63 1.75
C ASP A 4 18.93 -4.77 2.80
N ALA A 5 18.20 -4.65 3.92
CA ALA A 5 18.28 -5.62 5.00
C ALA A 5 17.52 -6.92 4.69
N GLN A 6 18.01 -8.02 5.25
CA GLN A 6 17.34 -9.32 5.23
C GLN A 6 16.58 -9.48 6.56
N LEU A 7 15.26 -9.26 6.52
CA LEU A 7 14.37 -9.17 7.68
C LEU A 7 13.16 -10.13 7.56
N ILE A 8 13.37 -11.25 6.87
CA ILE A 8 12.36 -12.29 6.65
C ILE A 8 11.77 -12.75 7.99
N ALA A 9 10.44 -12.83 8.07
CA ALA A 9 9.68 -13.25 9.24
C ALA A 9 10.00 -12.46 10.53
N THR A 10 10.57 -11.26 10.42
CA THR A 10 10.88 -10.42 11.59
C THR A 10 9.59 -9.84 12.16
N ASP A 11 9.51 -9.81 13.48
CA ASP A 11 8.38 -9.22 14.19
C ASP A 11 8.65 -7.75 14.52
N PHE A 12 7.90 -6.88 13.86
CA PHE A 12 7.83 -5.43 14.09
C PHE A 12 6.46 -5.00 14.61
N SER A 13 5.64 -5.94 15.09
CA SER A 13 4.30 -5.62 15.58
C SER A 13 4.38 -4.58 16.69
N GLU A 14 3.46 -3.60 16.68
CA GLU A 14 3.39 -2.47 17.62
C GLU A 14 4.63 -1.54 17.64
N ALA A 15 5.60 -1.73 16.75
CA ALA A 15 6.82 -0.93 16.75
C ALA A 15 6.58 0.51 16.26
N ASP A 16 7.33 1.46 16.84
CA ASP A 16 7.44 2.82 16.32
C ASP A 16 8.55 2.87 15.25
N LEU A 17 8.13 2.88 13.99
CA LEU A 17 8.96 2.81 12.79
C LEU A 17 8.70 3.99 11.86
N ARG A 18 8.28 5.14 12.41
CA ARG A 18 8.06 6.36 11.64
C ARG A 18 9.34 6.76 10.92
N TRP A 19 9.22 7.14 9.65
CA TRP A 19 10.34 7.51 8.78
C TRP A 19 11.39 6.42 8.58
N ALA A 20 11.06 5.16 8.88
CA ALA A 20 11.97 4.06 8.64
C ALA A 20 12.17 3.84 7.15
N ASP A 21 13.43 3.81 6.75
CA ASP A 21 13.84 3.41 5.41
C ASP A 21 13.97 1.88 5.36
N PHE A 22 13.08 1.22 4.61
CA PHE A 22 13.08 -0.20 4.25
C PHE A 22 13.30 -0.40 2.75
N SER A 23 13.83 0.60 2.04
CA SER A 23 14.03 0.49 0.60
C SER A 23 14.92 -0.70 0.26
N TRP A 24 14.56 -1.47 -0.77
CA TRP A 24 15.27 -2.69 -1.20
C TRP A 24 15.37 -3.82 -0.15
N ALA A 25 14.66 -3.71 0.98
CA ALA A 25 14.70 -4.73 2.03
C ALA A 25 13.92 -5.99 1.62
N VAL A 26 14.36 -7.15 2.15
CA VAL A 26 13.65 -8.42 2.05
C VAL A 26 12.87 -8.64 3.34
N LEU A 27 11.56 -8.46 3.27
CA LEU A 27 10.62 -8.43 4.39
C LEU A 27 9.51 -9.48 4.26
N ASN A 28 9.73 -10.51 3.43
CA ASN A 28 8.77 -11.60 3.28
C ASN A 28 8.38 -12.18 4.64
N GLU A 29 7.08 -12.39 4.84
CA GLU A 29 6.46 -12.90 6.09
C GLU A 29 6.69 -12.02 7.34
N ALA A 30 7.23 -10.80 7.20
CA ALA A 30 7.40 -9.88 8.32
C ALA A 30 6.05 -9.44 8.89
N ARG A 31 6.04 -9.15 10.20
CA ARG A 31 4.83 -8.71 10.90
C ARG A 31 4.95 -7.25 11.27
N PHE A 32 4.03 -6.44 10.76
CA PHE A 32 3.88 -5.01 11.05
C PHE A 32 2.53 -4.70 11.70
N ASN A 33 1.85 -5.70 12.26
CA ASN A 33 0.54 -5.52 12.89
C ASN A 33 0.59 -4.38 13.91
N GLU A 34 -0.34 -3.43 13.81
CA GLU A 34 -0.44 -2.26 14.71
C GLU A 34 0.84 -1.37 14.76
N ALA A 35 1.81 -1.56 13.86
CA ALA A 35 3.02 -0.76 13.82
C ALA A 35 2.74 0.67 13.34
N ASN A 36 3.55 1.62 13.80
CA ASN A 36 3.51 3.00 13.31
C ASN A 36 4.56 3.20 12.21
N LEU A 37 4.12 3.22 10.97
CA LEU A 37 4.93 3.33 9.75
C LEU A 37 4.69 4.66 9.02
N LEU A 38 4.33 5.71 9.76
CA LEU A 38 4.15 7.07 9.20
C LEU A 38 5.36 7.44 8.36
N GLU A 39 5.13 7.76 7.09
CA GLU A 39 6.17 8.18 6.13
C GLU A 39 7.35 7.19 6.01
N ALA A 40 7.12 5.89 6.26
CA ALA A 40 8.12 4.85 5.99
C ALA A 40 8.31 4.62 4.48
N ASP A 41 9.51 4.24 4.08
CA ASP A 41 9.85 3.99 2.67
C ASP A 41 10.04 2.49 2.42
N PHE A 42 9.17 1.90 1.60
CA PHE A 42 9.25 0.50 1.15
C PHE A 42 9.60 0.40 -0.34
N THR A 43 10.21 1.43 -0.92
CA THR A 43 10.58 1.44 -2.35
C THR A 43 11.40 0.19 -2.71
N GLU A 44 10.95 -0.55 -3.73
CA GLU A 44 11.61 -1.79 -4.23
C GLU A 44 11.76 -2.91 -3.17
N ALA A 45 11.05 -2.83 -2.04
CA ALA A 45 11.08 -3.88 -1.01
C ALA A 45 10.26 -5.11 -1.43
N THR A 46 10.66 -6.30 -0.96
CA THR A 46 9.84 -7.51 -1.10
C THR A 46 9.08 -7.78 0.20
N LEU A 47 7.75 -7.77 0.12
CA LEU A 47 6.86 -7.89 1.28
C LEU A 47 6.01 -9.15 1.22
N VAL A 48 6.38 -10.16 0.43
CA VAL A 48 5.51 -11.32 0.16
C VAL A 48 4.98 -11.94 1.46
N ALA A 49 3.65 -12.05 1.57
CA ALA A 49 2.95 -12.56 2.76
C ALA A 49 3.21 -11.79 4.08
N ALA A 50 3.69 -10.55 4.03
CA ALA A 50 3.82 -9.69 5.20
C ALA A 50 2.45 -9.23 5.73
N ASP A 51 2.39 -8.92 7.01
CA ASP A 51 1.13 -8.56 7.69
C ASP A 51 1.15 -7.11 8.18
N PHE A 52 0.30 -6.25 7.60
CA PHE A 52 0.15 -4.84 7.96
C PHE A 52 -1.18 -4.55 8.66
N THR A 53 -1.88 -5.59 9.14
CA THR A 53 -3.21 -5.42 9.76
C THR A 53 -3.15 -4.36 10.87
N LEU A 54 -4.03 -3.36 10.77
CA LEU A 54 -4.12 -2.21 11.70
C LEU A 54 -2.88 -1.30 11.78
N ALA A 55 -1.89 -1.44 10.89
CA ALA A 55 -0.72 -0.56 10.86
C ALA A 55 -1.08 0.87 10.41
N ASN A 56 -0.39 1.87 10.98
CA ASN A 56 -0.46 3.24 10.45
C ASN A 56 0.55 3.40 9.32
N VAL A 57 0.07 3.37 8.07
CA VAL A 57 0.89 3.54 6.86
C VAL A 57 0.71 4.92 6.19
N THR A 58 0.21 5.90 6.94
CA THR A 58 0.00 7.26 6.41
C THR A 58 1.29 7.81 5.78
N GLY A 59 1.25 8.23 4.51
CA GLY A 59 2.41 8.77 3.81
C GLY A 59 3.50 7.75 3.45
N ALA A 60 3.30 6.45 3.72
CA ALA A 60 4.28 5.43 3.37
C ALA A 60 4.40 5.29 1.85
N ASN A 61 5.61 5.03 1.36
CA ASN A 61 5.90 4.86 -0.06
C ASN A 61 6.01 3.36 -0.40
N PHE A 62 5.19 2.89 -1.33
CA PHE A 62 5.21 1.49 -1.83
C PHE A 62 5.67 1.40 -3.30
N GLU A 63 6.41 2.40 -3.80
CA GLU A 63 6.91 2.40 -5.18
C GLU A 63 7.66 1.10 -5.51
N HIS A 64 7.18 0.36 -6.50
CA HIS A 64 7.79 -0.91 -6.95
C HIS A 64 7.90 -2.02 -5.90
N ALA A 65 7.27 -1.88 -4.72
CA ALA A 65 7.24 -2.94 -3.72
C ALA A 65 6.46 -4.17 -4.21
N ASP A 66 6.93 -5.37 -3.88
CA ASP A 66 6.22 -6.62 -4.15
C ASP A 66 5.22 -6.91 -3.02
N LEU A 67 3.92 -6.78 -3.32
CA LEU A 67 2.82 -6.93 -2.36
C LEU A 67 2.02 -8.23 -2.53
N ILE A 68 2.62 -9.28 -3.12
CA ILE A 68 1.95 -10.59 -3.24
C ILE A 68 1.55 -11.12 -1.86
N ASP A 69 0.28 -11.45 -1.70
CA ASP A 69 -0.34 -12.01 -0.49
C ASP A 69 -0.13 -11.15 0.78
N VAL A 70 0.17 -9.85 0.64
CA VAL A 70 0.30 -8.94 1.78
C VAL A 70 -1.08 -8.69 2.40
N ARG A 71 -1.17 -8.77 3.74
CA ARG A 71 -2.42 -8.48 4.46
C ARG A 71 -2.57 -6.99 4.73
N LEU A 72 -3.56 -6.39 4.09
CA LEU A 72 -3.95 -4.97 4.20
C LEU A 72 -5.42 -4.82 4.66
N ASN A 73 -6.01 -5.86 5.24
CA ASN A 73 -7.38 -5.84 5.77
C ASN A 73 -7.57 -4.70 6.78
N GLY A 74 -8.56 -3.84 6.53
CA GLY A 74 -8.86 -2.68 7.38
C GLY A 74 -7.80 -1.57 7.41
N VAL A 75 -6.74 -1.64 6.60
CA VAL A 75 -5.70 -0.61 6.55
C VAL A 75 -6.19 0.62 5.79
N ASP A 76 -5.85 1.81 6.29
CA ASP A 76 -6.12 3.06 5.58
C ASP A 76 -4.97 3.38 4.61
N LEU A 77 -5.17 3.09 3.32
CA LEU A 77 -4.21 3.41 2.26
C LEU A 77 -4.48 4.79 1.63
N SER A 78 -5.43 5.59 2.13
CA SER A 78 -5.86 6.82 1.45
C SER A 78 -4.76 7.86 1.23
N GLN A 79 -3.68 7.80 2.02
CA GLN A 79 -2.54 8.71 1.98
C GLN A 79 -1.21 8.02 1.63
N VAL A 80 -1.22 6.76 1.16
CA VAL A 80 0.03 6.13 0.70
C VAL A 80 0.48 6.72 -0.64
N LEU A 81 1.78 6.59 -0.91
CA LEU A 81 2.40 7.08 -2.12
C LEU A 81 2.70 5.92 -3.07
N ASN A 82 2.59 6.18 -4.38
CA ASN A 82 3.04 5.31 -5.46
C ASN A 82 2.44 3.90 -5.54
N LEU A 83 1.32 3.64 -4.85
CA LEU A 83 0.58 2.38 -4.95
C LEU A 83 -0.06 2.22 -6.33
N THR A 84 0.05 1.05 -6.97
CA THR A 84 -0.56 0.75 -8.27
C THR A 84 -1.76 -0.21 -8.16
N PRO A 85 -2.64 -0.29 -9.18
CA PRO A 85 -3.70 -1.29 -9.22
C PRO A 85 -3.17 -2.72 -9.08
N GLU A 86 -2.08 -3.04 -9.78
CA GLU A 86 -1.50 -4.38 -9.81
C GLU A 86 -1.02 -4.81 -8.42
N GLN A 87 -0.43 -3.88 -7.65
CA GLN A 87 -0.01 -4.11 -6.26
C GLN A 87 -1.21 -4.37 -5.32
N VAL A 88 -2.34 -3.70 -5.56
CA VAL A 88 -3.56 -3.94 -4.76
C VAL A 88 -4.23 -5.25 -5.16
N GLU A 89 -4.24 -5.59 -6.45
CA GLU A 89 -4.81 -6.85 -6.97
C GLU A 89 -4.06 -8.09 -6.48
N SER A 90 -2.76 -7.97 -6.16
CA SER A 90 -1.98 -9.05 -5.58
C SER A 90 -2.07 -9.15 -4.05
N ALA A 91 -2.70 -8.19 -3.38
CA ALA A 91 -2.75 -8.11 -1.92
C ALA A 91 -4.10 -8.61 -1.36
N GLU A 92 -4.09 -9.02 -0.09
CA GLU A 92 -5.30 -9.32 0.66
C GLU A 92 -5.89 -8.01 1.22
N ILE A 93 -7.06 -7.62 0.72
CA ILE A 93 -7.82 -6.44 1.18
C ILE A 93 -9.23 -6.84 1.62
N ASP A 94 -9.92 -5.95 2.33
CA ASP A 94 -11.34 -6.10 2.62
C ASP A 94 -12.13 -4.81 2.39
N ARG A 95 -13.42 -4.85 2.71
CA ARG A 95 -14.33 -3.71 2.55
C ARG A 95 -14.06 -2.58 3.55
N ALA A 96 -13.22 -2.81 4.55
CA ALA A 96 -12.79 -1.78 5.50
C ALA A 96 -11.48 -1.10 5.05
N THR A 97 -10.69 -1.73 4.18
CA THR A 97 -9.52 -1.11 3.55
C THR A 97 -9.93 0.15 2.78
N GLN A 98 -9.23 1.25 3.03
CA GLN A 98 -9.43 2.51 2.31
C GLN A 98 -8.32 2.67 1.26
N PHE A 99 -8.60 3.40 0.17
CA PHE A 99 -7.69 3.52 -0.97
C PHE A 99 -7.39 4.99 -1.31
N PRO A 100 -6.22 5.26 -1.93
CA PRO A 100 -5.94 6.57 -2.48
C PRO A 100 -7.02 7.01 -3.48
N PRO A 101 -7.31 8.33 -3.60
CA PRO A 101 -8.39 8.83 -4.46
C PRO A 101 -8.20 8.54 -5.96
N TYR A 102 -6.98 8.17 -6.36
CA TYR A 102 -6.64 7.82 -7.74
C TYR A 102 -6.85 6.32 -8.05
N LEU A 103 -7.19 5.49 -7.06
CA LEU A 103 -7.53 4.08 -7.24
C LEU A 103 -9.02 3.85 -6.95
N GLU A 104 -9.69 3.14 -7.85
CA GLU A 104 -11.07 2.73 -7.71
C GLU A 104 -11.13 1.21 -7.55
N VAL A 105 -11.63 0.76 -6.40
CA VAL A 105 -11.83 -0.66 -6.09
C VAL A 105 -13.31 -1.00 -6.21
N THR A 106 -13.62 -1.93 -7.11
CA THR A 106 -14.99 -2.44 -7.31
C THR A 106 -15.08 -3.89 -6.86
N TRP A 107 -16.00 -4.18 -5.94
CA TRP A 107 -16.27 -5.54 -5.48
C TRP A 107 -17.22 -6.26 -6.43
N GLU A 108 -16.80 -7.39 -6.98
CA GLU A 108 -17.59 -8.26 -7.86
C GLU A 108 -18.19 -9.47 -7.12
N GLY A 109 -17.89 -9.63 -5.84
CA GLY A 109 -18.36 -10.73 -5.01
C GLY A 109 -18.07 -10.53 -3.50
N PRO A 110 -18.10 -11.61 -2.71
CA PRO A 110 -17.64 -11.57 -1.32
C PRO A 110 -16.13 -11.30 -1.25
N ASP A 111 -15.35 -12.02 -2.09
CA ASP A 111 -13.88 -12.02 -2.02
C ASP A 111 -13.21 -11.59 -3.33
N ASN A 112 -13.99 -11.33 -4.40
CA ASN A 112 -13.47 -10.91 -5.70
C ASN A 112 -13.64 -9.40 -5.90
N PHE A 113 -12.60 -8.73 -6.36
CA PHE A 113 -12.59 -7.31 -6.65
C PHE A 113 -11.73 -7.00 -7.89
N LYS A 114 -11.88 -5.78 -8.40
CA LYS A 114 -11.02 -5.21 -9.45
C LYS A 114 -10.56 -3.83 -9.06
N VAL A 115 -9.35 -3.47 -9.50
CA VAL A 115 -8.77 -2.17 -9.20
C VAL A 115 -8.46 -1.43 -10.49
N ASN A 116 -8.86 -0.16 -10.57
CA ASN A 116 -8.62 0.67 -11.75
C ASN A 116 -8.04 2.02 -11.35
N LYS A 117 -7.19 2.60 -12.20
CA LYS A 117 -6.78 4.01 -12.05
C LYS A 117 -7.93 4.92 -12.44
N VAL A 118 -8.24 5.89 -11.59
CA VAL A 118 -9.20 6.95 -11.90
C VAL A 118 -8.58 7.89 -12.93
N ILE A 119 -9.05 7.83 -14.17
CA ILE A 119 -8.63 8.76 -15.22
C ILE A 119 -9.54 9.99 -15.15
N GLU A 120 -9.00 11.12 -14.68
CA GLU A 120 -9.70 12.39 -14.78
C GLU A 120 -9.93 12.75 -16.25
N LYS A 121 -11.20 12.72 -16.68
CA LYS A 121 -11.58 13.24 -18.00
C LYS A 121 -11.31 14.74 -18.02
N LYS A 122 -10.26 15.17 -18.72
CA LYS A 122 -10.00 16.60 -19.03
C LYS A 122 -11.28 17.24 -19.58
N THR A 123 -11.93 18.07 -18.76
CA THR A 123 -13.10 18.83 -19.20
C THR A 123 -12.67 19.75 -20.33
N LYS A 124 -13.19 19.53 -21.55
CA LYS A 124 -12.95 20.43 -22.70
C LYS A 124 -13.42 21.83 -22.33
N ARG A 125 -12.49 22.76 -22.04
CA ARG A 125 -12.79 24.19 -21.93
C ARG A 125 -13.41 24.64 -23.25
N LYS A 126 -14.73 24.92 -23.27
CA LYS A 126 -15.38 25.60 -24.39
C LYS A 126 -14.72 26.98 -24.53
N LYS A 127 -13.95 27.19 -25.61
CA LYS A 127 -13.50 28.53 -26.01
C LYS A 127 -14.75 29.36 -26.27
N VAL A 128 -15.08 30.27 -25.36
CA VAL A 128 -16.01 31.37 -25.64
C VAL A 128 -15.30 32.27 -26.64
N LYS A 129 -15.71 32.22 -27.91
CA LYS A 129 -15.33 33.23 -28.90
C LYS A 129 -16.07 34.52 -28.53
N LYS A 130 -15.32 35.58 -28.23
CA LYS A 130 -15.80 36.96 -28.39
C LYS A 130 -15.41 37.43 -29.78
#